data_AF-A0A356QE40-F1
#
_entry.id   AF-A0A356QE40-F1
#
_cell.length_a   1.000
_cell.length_b   1.000
_cell.length_c   1.000
_cell.angle_alpha   90.00
_cell.angle_beta   90.00
_cell.angle_gamma   90.00
#
_symmetry.space_group_name_H-M   'P 1'
#
loop_
_entity.id
_entity.type
_entity.pdbx_description
1 polymer ?
#
loop_
_entity_poly.entity_id
_entity_poly.type
_entity_poly.pdbx_seq_one_letter_code
_entity_poly.pdbx_strand_id
1 'polypeptide(L)' 'MSCPPCPHCQSEFVYQSQSLFICPECAHEWNPAEAQAEDTVTVKDAHGG' A
#
# COMPACT_ATOMS: atom_id res chain seq x y z
N MET A 1 -13.35 -14.49 -2.24
CA MET A 1 -12.29 -13.61 -1.72
C MET A 1 -12.10 -12.50 -2.74
N SER A 2 -12.59 -11.30 -2.46
CA SER A 2 -12.48 -10.16 -3.37
C SER A 2 -11.31 -9.30 -2.90
N CYS A 3 -10.29 -9.12 -3.74
CA CYS A 3 -9.22 -8.15 -3.48
C CYS A 3 -9.83 -6.74 -3.49
N PRO A 4 -9.37 -5.81 -2.64
CA PRO A 4 -9.81 -4.43 -2.73
C PRO A 4 -9.38 -3.84 -4.08
N PRO A 5 -10.17 -2.89 -4.63
CA PRO A 5 -9.75 -2.18 -5.82
C PRO A 5 -8.47 -1.39 -5.57
N CYS A 6 -7.67 -1.18 -6.62
CA CYS A 6 -6.43 -0.44 -6.53
C CYS A 6 -6.69 0.99 -6.02
N PRO A 7 -5.98 1.48 -4.98
CA PRO A 7 -6.20 2.83 -4.46
C PRO A 7 -5.76 3.93 -5.43
N HIS A 8 -4.87 3.62 -6.39
CA HIS A 8 -4.33 4.60 -7.34
C HIS A 8 -5.21 4.78 -8.59
N CYS A 9 -5.73 3.70 -9.17
CA CYS A 9 -6.52 3.74 -10.41
C CYS A 9 -7.93 3.17 -10.30
N GLN A 10 -8.32 2.68 -9.11
CA GLN A 10 -9.61 2.04 -8.83
C GLN A 10 -9.91 0.76 -9.64
N SER A 11 -8.89 0.15 -10.22
CA SER A 11 -9.01 -1.14 -10.91
C SER A 11 -9.41 -2.27 -9.95
N GLU A 12 -10.34 -3.13 -10.36
CA GLU A 12 -10.71 -4.34 -9.63
C GLU A 12 -9.75 -5.52 -9.92
N PHE A 13 -8.85 -5.38 -10.89
CA PHE A 13 -7.94 -6.45 -11.34
C PHE A 13 -6.66 -6.52 -10.48
N VAL A 14 -6.82 -6.50 -9.16
CA VAL A 14 -5.71 -6.54 -8.22
C VAL A 14 -5.36 -7.99 -7.85
N TYR A 15 -4.08 -8.33 -7.88
CA TYR A 15 -3.60 -9.63 -7.44
C TYR A 15 -2.63 -9.50 -6.27
N GLN A 16 -2.63 -10.50 -5.38
CA GLN A 16 -1.70 -10.55 -4.27
C GLN A 16 -0.44 -11.31 -4.70
N SER A 17 0.72 -10.69 -4.51
CA SER A 17 2.04 -11.29 -4.67
C SER A 17 2.72 -11.36 -3.31
N GLN A 18 2.82 -12.56 -2.74
CA GLN A 18 3.30 -12.78 -1.37
C GLN A 18 2.50 -11.96 -0.33
N SER A 19 3.08 -10.88 0.20
CA SER A 19 2.46 -9.98 1.18
C SER A 19 2.04 -8.63 0.59
N LEU A 20 2.24 -8.43 -0.71
CA LEU A 20 1.90 -7.18 -1.41
C LEU A 20 0.70 -7.39 -2.33
N PHE A 21 -0.09 -6.35 -2.51
CA PHE A 21 -1.05 -6.24 -3.60
C PHE A 21 -0.43 -5.49 -4.77
N ILE A 22 -0.66 -6.00 -5.98
CA ILE A 22 -0.12 -5.46 -7.22
C ILE A 22 -1.27 -5.19 -8.19
N CYS A 23 -1.29 -3.99 -8.76
CA CYS A 23 -2.20 -3.63 -9.84
C CYS A 23 -1.49 -3.72 -11.20
N PRO A 24 -1.93 -4.57 -12.14
CA PRO A 24 -1.35 -4.69 -13.47
C PRO A 24 -1.68 -3.52 -14.40
N GLU A 25 -2.72 -2.73 -14.11
CA GLU A 25 -3.11 -1.60 -14.95
C GLU A 25 -2.21 -0.38 -14.76
N CYS A 26 -1.74 -0.14 -13.54
CA CYS A 26 -0.92 1.03 -13.21
C CYS A 26 0.44 0.67 -12.58
N ALA A 27 0.74 -0.62 -12.41
CA ALA A 27 1.92 -1.11 -11.71
C ALA A 27 2.06 -0.58 -10.26
N HIS A 28 0.94 -0.23 -9.60
CA HIS A 28 0.96 0.18 -8.21
C HIS A 28 1.05 -1.05 -7.30
N GLU A 29 1.99 -1.01 -6.35
CA GLU A 29 2.28 -2.06 -5.39
C GLU A 29 2.12 -1.51 -3.98
N TRP A 30 1.29 -2.15 -3.15
CA TRP A 30 1.05 -1.69 -1.77
C TRP A 30 0.90 -2.87 -0.80
N ASN A 31 1.23 -2.63 0.46
CA ASN A 31 1.09 -3.62 1.52
C ASN A 31 -0.20 -3.32 2.32
N PRO A 32 -1.20 -4.22 2.32
CA PRO A 32 -2.44 -4.03 3.09
C PRO A 32 -2.20 -4.06 4.62
N ALA A 33 -1.09 -4.66 5.06
CA ALA A 33 -0.70 -4.70 6.47
C ALA A 33 -0.04 -3.37 6.90
N GLU A 34 0.62 -2.67 5.97
CA GLU A 34 1.25 -1.37 6.23
C GLU A 34 0.21 -0.23 6.20
N ALA A 35 -0.79 -0.33 5.33
CA ALA A 35 -1.92 0.61 5.29
C ALA A 35 -2.71 0.69 6.62
N GLN A 36 -2.60 -0.32 7.49
CA GLN A 36 -3.16 -0.30 8.85
C GLN A 36 -2.18 0.25 9.91
N ALA A 37 -0.89 0.35 9.60
CA ALA A 37 0.19 0.76 10.50
C ALA A 37 0.74 2.18 10.23
N GLU A 38 0.37 2.81 9.11
CA GLU A 38 0.89 4.11 8.67
C GLU A 38 0.49 5.33 9.55
N ASP A 39 -0.27 5.15 10.64
CA ASP A 39 -0.52 6.23 11.63
C ASP A 39 0.62 6.39 12.67
N THR A 40 1.80 5.78 12.49
CA THR A 40 2.85 5.82 13.53
C THR A 40 4.26 6.21 13.11
N VAL A 41 4.55 6.41 11.82
CA VAL A 41 5.86 6.99 11.45
C VAL A 41 5.75 8.50 11.38
N THR A 42 5.56 9.12 12.55
CA THR A 42 6.05 10.48 12.76
C THR A 42 7.55 10.44 12.54
N VAL A 43 8.00 10.74 11.32
CA VAL A 43 9.39 11.11 11.06
C VAL A 43 9.62 12.44 11.77
N LYS A 44 9.86 12.35 13.08
CA LYS A 44 10.46 13.44 13.83
C LYS A 44 11.93 13.37 13.49
N ASP A 45 12.32 14.07 12.43
CA ASP A 45 13.72 14.39 12.19
C ASP A 45 14.27 15.00 13.48
N ALA A 46 15.06 14.23 14.20
CA ALA A 46 15.88 14.71 15.29
C ALA A 46 17.00 15.56 14.66
N HIS A 47 16.67 16.77 14.23
CA HIS A 47 17.66 17.80 14.01
C HIS A 47 18.26 18.13 15.38
N GLY A 48 19.49 17.64 15.56
CA GLY A 48 20.27 17.81 16.76
C GLY A 48 20.57 19.27 17.09
N GLY A 49 20.74 19.49 18.39
CA GLY A 49 21.33 20.66 19.01
C GLY A 49 21.92 20.24 20.35
#